data_AF-A0A3S0FL14-F1
#
_entry.id   AF-A0A3S0FL14-F1
#
_cell.length_a   1.000
_cell.length_b   1.000
_cell.length_c   1.000
_cell.angle_alpha   90.00
_cell.angle_beta   90.00
_cell.angle_gamma   90.00
#
_symmetry.space_group_name_H-M   'P 1'
#
loop_
_entity.id
_entity.type
_entity.pdbx_description
1 polymer ?
#
loop_
_entity_poly.entity_id
_entity_poly.type
_entity_poly.pdbx_seq_one_letter_code
_entity_poly.pdbx_strand_id
1 'polypeptide(L)'
;MTRAWKQAILIFHPGSGRADRLSQAVRELTDSLCQNNWRLNLRTLTLEPRHLLDDEFLSADLIIAAGGDGTVRTVLEAVAQARLQTPVAIIPIGTGNLLARSLGLVSPNERHRVRHAVDTILNGSPICIDLGKANGHYFTVDAGIGPFAEAIAAPSPTEKRRWKLLSYIKPLWKAARTAPIRLRITSDGETFERRARGLLITNAIDMGIGQGVDVHQICDGTLDLCILNPRTYGEMIEIALRFAKWFFFGRASTHLPYEILHVRSAKIEVLEDSTCQQNQSSLPANKTPLMLDGDIEGLTPVLVEVIPHAVNVIIPKAVFERTICHCSQADQLAAS
;
A
#
# COMPACT_ATOMS: atom_id res chain seq x y z
N MET A 1 -24.79 -19.71 -21.32
CA MET A 1 -23.81 -19.84 -22.42
C MET A 1 -22.44 -19.58 -21.85
N THR A 2 -21.58 -20.58 -21.73
CA THR A 2 -20.18 -20.40 -21.32
C THR A 2 -19.43 -19.72 -22.46
N ARG A 3 -18.81 -18.55 -22.22
CA ARG A 3 -17.96 -17.89 -23.23
C ARG A 3 -16.85 -18.86 -23.64
N ALA A 4 -16.63 -19.04 -24.94
CA ALA A 4 -15.59 -19.93 -25.47
C ALA A 4 -14.16 -19.45 -25.15
N TRP A 5 -14.01 -18.16 -24.84
CA TRP A 5 -12.74 -17.53 -24.46
C TRP A 5 -12.94 -16.67 -23.21
N LYS A 6 -12.02 -16.82 -22.26
CA LYS A 6 -11.93 -15.92 -21.10
C LYS A 6 -11.26 -14.60 -21.49
N GLN A 7 -11.61 -13.52 -20.82
CA GLN A 7 -11.10 -12.18 -21.06
C GLN A 7 -10.16 -11.74 -19.94
N ALA A 8 -8.92 -11.42 -20.29
CA ALA A 8 -7.98 -10.74 -19.43
C ALA A 8 -7.73 -9.32 -19.95
N ILE A 9 -7.71 -8.34 -19.06
CA ILE A 9 -7.39 -6.94 -19.41
C ILE A 9 -6.15 -6.52 -18.66
N LEU A 10 -5.12 -6.08 -19.38
CA LEU A 10 -3.92 -5.50 -18.80
C LEU A 10 -3.97 -3.99 -18.89
N ILE A 11 -3.97 -3.35 -17.73
CA ILE A 11 -4.03 -1.90 -17.54
C ILE A 11 -2.64 -1.42 -17.13
N PHE A 12 -2.10 -0.45 -17.86
CA PHE A 12 -0.79 0.13 -17.58
C PHE A 12 -0.82 1.64 -17.78
N HIS A 13 0.02 2.36 -17.03
CA HIS A 13 0.21 3.79 -17.26
C HIS A 13 1.49 4.02 -18.09
N PRO A 14 1.48 4.86 -19.16
CA PRO A 14 2.62 4.99 -20.08
C PRO A 14 3.89 5.53 -19.41
N GLY A 15 3.73 6.35 -18.36
CA GLY A 15 4.82 6.88 -17.56
C GLY A 15 5.31 5.94 -16.44
N SER A 16 4.65 4.80 -16.22
CA SER A 16 4.99 3.88 -15.13
C SER A 16 6.04 2.85 -15.55
N GLY A 17 7.18 2.86 -14.87
CA GLY A 17 8.15 1.77 -14.94
C GLY A 17 9.08 1.80 -16.16
N ARG A 18 9.60 0.62 -16.53
CA ARG A 18 10.52 0.46 -17.68
C ARG A 18 9.78 -0.21 -18.84
N ALA A 19 9.72 0.46 -19.99
CA ALA A 19 8.95 0.00 -21.16
C ALA A 19 9.39 -1.37 -21.70
N ASP A 20 10.68 -1.70 -21.55
CA ASP A 20 11.25 -3.00 -21.88
C ASP A 20 10.59 -4.13 -21.06
N ARG A 21 10.38 -3.92 -19.76
CA ARG A 21 9.75 -4.90 -18.86
C ARG A 21 8.29 -5.12 -19.16
N LEU A 22 7.55 -4.03 -19.42
CA LEU A 22 6.15 -4.12 -19.82
C LEU A 22 6.03 -4.93 -21.12
N SER A 23 6.86 -4.60 -22.12
CA SER A 23 6.88 -5.30 -23.41
C SER A 23 7.22 -6.78 -23.25
N GLN A 24 8.17 -7.11 -22.38
CA GLN A 24 8.51 -8.51 -22.06
C GLN A 24 7.32 -9.23 -21.41
N ALA A 25 6.70 -8.61 -20.39
CA ALA A 25 5.57 -9.20 -19.67
C ALA A 25 4.37 -9.43 -20.60
N VAL A 26 4.05 -8.46 -21.45
CA VAL A 26 2.97 -8.55 -22.44
C VAL A 26 3.21 -9.71 -23.40
N ARG A 27 4.44 -9.87 -23.93
CA ARG A 27 4.77 -11.00 -24.81
C ARG A 27 4.58 -12.34 -24.11
N GLU A 28 5.22 -12.53 -22.95
CA GLU A 28 5.15 -13.78 -22.19
C GLU A 28 3.71 -14.13 -21.76
N LEU A 29 2.91 -13.13 -21.35
CA LEU A 29 1.50 -13.32 -21.00
C LEU A 29 0.64 -13.64 -22.21
N THR A 30 0.82 -12.94 -23.33
CA THR A 30 0.01 -13.18 -24.53
C THR A 30 0.18 -14.62 -25.01
N ASP A 31 1.43 -15.10 -25.08
CA ASP A 31 1.72 -16.46 -25.53
C ASP A 31 1.10 -17.50 -24.59
N SER A 32 1.25 -17.30 -23.28
CA SER A 32 0.77 -18.25 -22.26
C SER A 32 -0.76 -18.25 -22.11
N LEU A 33 -1.39 -17.08 -22.18
CA LEU A 33 -2.84 -16.92 -22.06
C LEU A 33 -3.57 -17.47 -23.30
N CYS A 34 -3.05 -17.19 -24.50
CA CYS A 34 -3.63 -17.71 -25.74
C CYS A 34 -3.65 -19.24 -25.78
N GLN A 35 -2.62 -19.91 -25.26
CA GLN A 35 -2.57 -21.37 -25.15
C GLN A 35 -3.65 -21.95 -24.22
N ASN A 36 -4.22 -21.12 -23.34
CA ASN A 36 -5.22 -21.50 -22.34
C ASN A 36 -6.62 -20.93 -22.64
N ASN A 37 -6.90 -20.56 -23.90
CA ASN A 37 -8.19 -19.96 -24.33
C ASN A 37 -8.52 -18.63 -23.64
N TRP A 38 -7.51 -17.82 -23.32
CA TRP A 38 -7.69 -16.45 -22.85
C TRP A 38 -7.36 -15.44 -23.95
N ARG A 39 -8.12 -14.35 -24.02
CA ARG A 39 -7.79 -13.16 -24.81
C ARG A 39 -7.23 -12.09 -23.88
N LEU A 40 -6.12 -11.47 -24.26
CA LEU A 40 -5.49 -10.39 -23.52
C LEU A 40 -5.72 -9.07 -24.27
N ASN A 41 -6.45 -8.15 -23.64
CA ASN A 41 -6.65 -6.78 -24.15
C ASN A 41 -5.78 -5.80 -23.37
N LEU A 42 -5.10 -4.90 -24.08
CA LEU A 42 -4.22 -3.90 -23.47
C LEU A 42 -4.94 -2.57 -23.37
N ARG A 43 -4.88 -1.95 -22.18
CA ARG A 43 -5.48 -0.65 -21.90
C ARG A 43 -4.50 0.28 -21.24
N THR A 44 -4.51 1.52 -21.72
CA THR A 44 -3.76 2.60 -21.10
C THR A 44 -4.60 3.25 -20.01
N LEU A 45 -4.00 3.40 -18.82
CA LEU A 45 -4.62 4.11 -17.72
C LEU A 45 -4.59 5.61 -17.99
N THR A 46 -5.77 6.23 -18.03
CA THR A 46 -5.93 7.67 -17.85
C THR A 46 -6.25 7.94 -16.38
N LEU A 47 -5.86 9.11 -15.86
CA LEU A 47 -5.62 9.43 -14.43
C LEU A 47 -6.75 9.15 -13.42
N GLU A 48 -7.92 8.63 -13.82
CA GLU A 48 -9.12 8.54 -13.00
C GLU A 48 -9.73 7.13 -13.03
N PRO A 49 -9.97 6.50 -11.86
CA PRO A 49 -10.50 5.13 -11.77
C PRO A 49 -11.83 4.95 -12.51
N ARG A 50 -12.71 5.97 -12.47
CA ARG A 50 -14.02 5.95 -13.13
C ARG A 50 -13.95 5.71 -14.64
N HIS A 51 -12.85 6.07 -15.29
CA HIS A 51 -12.68 5.87 -16.74
C HIS A 51 -12.32 4.43 -17.10
N LEU A 52 -12.05 3.56 -16.10
CA LEU A 52 -11.86 2.15 -16.33
C LEU A 52 -13.18 1.37 -16.41
N LEU A 53 -14.27 1.89 -15.85
CA LEU A 53 -15.52 1.16 -15.61
C LEU A 53 -16.44 1.08 -16.84
N ASP A 54 -15.98 0.47 -17.92
CA ASP A 54 -16.81 0.14 -19.08
C ASP A 54 -17.15 -1.36 -19.17
N ASP A 55 -17.98 -1.73 -20.14
CA ASP A 55 -18.48 -3.09 -20.31
C ASP A 55 -17.37 -4.15 -20.44
N GLU A 56 -16.22 -3.77 -21.00
CA GLU A 56 -15.08 -4.67 -21.14
C GLU A 56 -14.49 -4.97 -19.76
N PHE A 57 -14.21 -3.92 -18.98
CA PHE A 57 -13.68 -4.04 -17.63
C PHE A 57 -14.63 -4.79 -16.69
N LEU A 58 -15.92 -4.43 -16.72
CA LEU A 58 -16.94 -5.04 -15.87
C LEU A 58 -17.21 -6.51 -16.20
N SER A 59 -16.92 -6.95 -17.43
CA SER A 59 -17.11 -8.34 -17.87
C SER A 59 -15.81 -9.15 -18.01
N ALA A 60 -14.68 -8.62 -17.51
CA ALA A 60 -13.40 -9.30 -17.51
C ALA A 60 -13.37 -10.48 -16.51
N ASP A 61 -12.70 -11.56 -16.90
CA ASP A 61 -12.43 -12.72 -16.05
C ASP A 61 -11.14 -12.54 -15.23
N LEU A 62 -10.25 -11.63 -15.66
CA LEU A 62 -9.00 -11.27 -15.00
C LEU A 62 -8.64 -9.82 -15.32
N ILE A 63 -8.25 -9.05 -14.29
CA ILE A 63 -7.70 -7.71 -14.45
C ILE A 63 -6.21 -7.74 -14.07
N ILE A 64 -5.34 -7.14 -14.86
CA ILE A 64 -3.89 -7.13 -14.64
C ILE A 64 -3.43 -5.68 -14.54
N ALA A 65 -2.99 -5.25 -13.34
CA ALA A 65 -2.39 -3.94 -13.12
C ALA A 65 -0.88 -4.00 -13.35
N ALA A 66 -0.38 -3.36 -14.41
CA ALA A 66 1.05 -3.29 -14.72
C ALA A 66 1.59 -1.88 -14.50
N GLY A 67 2.27 -1.65 -13.38
CA GLY A 67 2.77 -0.32 -13.04
C GLY A 67 3.48 -0.24 -11.69
N GLY A 68 3.47 0.96 -11.12
CA GLY A 68 3.85 1.22 -9.73
C GLY A 68 2.64 1.37 -8.82
N ASP A 69 2.86 1.86 -7.61
CA ASP A 69 1.86 1.96 -6.54
C ASP A 69 0.59 2.70 -6.98
N GLY A 70 0.71 3.88 -7.61
CA GLY A 70 -0.45 4.62 -8.12
C GLY A 70 -1.26 3.89 -9.20
N THR A 71 -0.60 3.13 -10.09
CA THR A 71 -1.32 2.32 -11.10
C THR A 71 -2.10 1.18 -10.43
N VAL A 72 -1.48 0.52 -9.45
CA VAL A 72 -2.12 -0.55 -8.68
C VAL A 72 -3.29 0.00 -7.87
N ARG A 73 -3.09 1.10 -7.13
CA ARG A 73 -4.13 1.82 -6.37
C ARG A 73 -5.34 2.14 -7.24
N THR A 74 -5.12 2.75 -8.41
CA THR A 74 -6.21 3.16 -9.32
C THR A 74 -7.03 1.97 -9.83
N VAL A 75 -6.37 0.85 -10.15
CA VAL A 75 -7.06 -0.36 -10.62
C VAL A 75 -7.84 -1.02 -9.48
N LEU A 76 -7.24 -1.16 -8.30
CA LEU A 76 -7.92 -1.76 -7.14
C LEU A 76 -9.09 -0.89 -6.66
N GLU A 77 -8.94 0.44 -6.70
CA GLU A 77 -10.03 1.38 -6.44
C GLU A 77 -11.20 1.18 -7.41
N ALA A 78 -10.95 1.05 -8.71
CA ALA A 78 -12.00 0.81 -9.70
C ALA A 78 -12.75 -0.52 -9.42
N VAL A 79 -12.01 -1.60 -9.13
CA VAL A 79 -12.58 -2.92 -8.78
C VAL A 79 -13.45 -2.82 -7.52
N ALA A 80 -12.94 -2.17 -6.48
CA ALA A 80 -13.65 -2.00 -5.20
C ALA A 80 -14.91 -1.14 -5.37
N GLN A 81 -14.84 -0.02 -6.10
CA GLN A 81 -15.98 0.86 -6.37
C GLN A 81 -17.10 0.13 -7.13
N ALA A 82 -16.72 -0.70 -8.11
CA ALA A 82 -17.66 -1.52 -8.88
C ALA A 82 -18.07 -2.82 -8.16
N ARG A 83 -17.51 -3.11 -6.97
CA ARG A 83 -17.75 -4.32 -6.17
C ARG A 83 -17.53 -5.61 -6.96
N LEU A 84 -16.54 -5.61 -7.83
CA LEU A 84 -16.23 -6.77 -8.68
C LEU A 84 -15.52 -7.85 -7.86
N GLN A 85 -15.87 -9.11 -8.14
CA GLN A 85 -15.18 -10.28 -7.60
C GLN A 85 -14.04 -10.75 -8.52
N THR A 86 -13.90 -10.11 -9.69
CA THR A 86 -12.85 -10.41 -10.67
C THR A 86 -11.47 -10.29 -10.01
N PRO A 87 -10.62 -11.34 -10.08
CA PRO A 87 -9.31 -11.30 -9.49
C PRO A 87 -8.41 -10.28 -10.21
N VAL A 88 -7.56 -9.63 -9.42
CA VAL A 88 -6.57 -8.66 -9.88
C VAL A 88 -5.18 -9.26 -9.75
N ALA A 89 -4.45 -9.28 -10.85
CA ALA A 89 -3.03 -9.59 -10.91
C ALA A 89 -2.21 -8.30 -10.92
N ILE A 90 -0.99 -8.34 -10.39
CA ILE A 90 -0.08 -7.18 -10.37
C ILE A 90 1.25 -7.53 -11.03
N ILE A 91 1.68 -6.67 -11.96
CA ILE A 91 3.03 -6.69 -12.54
C ILE A 91 3.81 -5.48 -12.00
N PRO A 92 4.67 -5.66 -10.98
CA PRO A 92 5.29 -4.56 -10.23
C PRO A 92 6.51 -3.96 -10.97
N ILE A 93 6.25 -3.15 -11.99
CA ILE A 93 7.28 -2.48 -12.80
C ILE A 93 7.70 -1.11 -12.28
N GLY A 94 7.05 -0.60 -11.22
CA GLY A 94 7.40 0.65 -10.54
C GLY A 94 8.64 0.59 -9.64
N THR A 95 8.91 1.71 -8.96
CA THR A 95 10.07 1.88 -8.07
C THR A 95 9.79 1.38 -6.64
N GLY A 96 8.65 1.79 -6.05
CA GLY A 96 8.21 1.41 -4.71
C GLY A 96 7.66 -0.02 -4.70
N ASN A 97 6.50 -0.19 -5.32
CA ASN A 97 5.72 -1.43 -5.37
C ASN A 97 5.46 -1.99 -3.97
N LEU A 98 5.01 -1.13 -3.06
CA LEU A 98 4.83 -1.40 -1.64
C LEU A 98 3.88 -2.58 -1.43
N LEU A 99 2.64 -2.52 -1.93
CA LEU A 99 1.67 -3.62 -1.82
C LEU A 99 2.22 -4.91 -2.44
N ALA A 100 2.85 -4.79 -3.61
CA ALA A 100 3.40 -5.95 -4.30
C ALA A 100 4.55 -6.61 -3.51
N ARG A 101 5.34 -5.85 -2.73
CA ARG A 101 6.36 -6.41 -1.84
C ARG A 101 5.72 -7.14 -0.67
N SER A 102 4.71 -6.53 -0.05
CA SER A 102 3.93 -7.11 1.04
C SER A 102 3.33 -8.47 0.64
N LEU A 103 2.88 -8.59 -0.61
CA LEU A 103 2.29 -9.81 -1.15
C LEU A 103 3.29 -10.79 -1.79
N GLY A 104 4.61 -10.53 -1.68
CA GLY A 104 5.64 -11.40 -2.26
C GLY A 104 5.70 -11.43 -3.79
N LEU A 105 5.13 -10.43 -4.46
CA LEU A 105 5.05 -10.31 -5.92
C LEU A 105 6.32 -9.71 -6.54
N VAL A 106 7.25 -9.21 -5.72
CA VAL A 106 8.52 -8.66 -6.20
C VAL A 106 9.64 -9.67 -5.98
N SER A 107 10.15 -10.26 -7.07
CA SER A 107 11.34 -11.11 -7.04
C SER A 107 12.55 -10.37 -6.45
N PRO A 108 13.31 -10.99 -5.52
CA PRO A 108 14.59 -10.45 -5.03
C PRO A 108 15.62 -10.27 -6.15
N ASN A 109 15.57 -11.13 -7.17
CA ASN A 109 16.38 -10.99 -8.36
C ASN A 109 15.65 -10.15 -9.40
N GLU A 110 16.19 -8.95 -9.68
CA GLU A 110 15.62 -7.99 -10.63
C GLU A 110 15.45 -8.57 -12.05
N ARG A 111 16.31 -9.51 -12.45
CA ARG A 111 16.22 -10.18 -13.77
C ARG A 111 15.03 -11.13 -13.87
N HIS A 112 14.56 -11.67 -12.75
CA HIS A 112 13.43 -12.62 -12.72
C HIS A 112 12.10 -11.95 -12.41
N ARG A 113 12.07 -10.61 -12.28
CA ARG A 113 10.86 -9.90 -11.84
C ARG A 113 9.65 -10.11 -12.75
N VAL A 114 9.86 -10.00 -14.07
CA VAL A 114 8.78 -10.21 -15.05
C VAL A 114 8.30 -11.65 -14.99
N ARG A 115 9.22 -12.61 -15.09
CA ARG A 115 8.90 -14.05 -15.03
C ARG A 115 8.16 -14.44 -13.76
N HIS A 116 8.55 -13.89 -12.60
CA HIS A 116 7.87 -14.12 -11.32
C HIS A 116 6.44 -13.60 -11.32
N ALA A 117 6.21 -12.41 -11.89
CA ALA A 117 4.85 -11.87 -12.03
C ALA A 117 4.00 -12.72 -12.99
N VAL A 118 4.56 -13.12 -14.14
CA VAL A 118 3.87 -13.99 -15.11
C VAL A 118 3.52 -15.34 -14.49
N ASP A 119 4.46 -15.98 -13.80
CA ASP A 119 4.22 -17.24 -13.09
C ASP A 119 3.12 -17.09 -12.03
N THR A 120 3.14 -15.98 -11.28
CA THR A 120 2.09 -15.70 -10.29
C THR A 120 0.73 -15.52 -10.95
N ILE A 121 0.65 -14.86 -12.12
CA ILE A 121 -0.60 -14.67 -12.86
C ILE A 121 -1.20 -16.01 -13.30
N LEU A 122 -0.33 -16.93 -13.76
CA LEU A 122 -0.77 -18.21 -14.32
C LEU A 122 -1.06 -19.27 -13.24
N ASN A 123 -0.26 -19.29 -12.18
CA ASN A 123 -0.22 -20.37 -11.20
C ASN A 123 -0.53 -19.93 -9.76
N GLY A 124 -0.72 -18.64 -9.53
CA GLY A 124 -1.02 -18.08 -8.22
C GLY A 124 -2.44 -18.37 -7.74
N SER A 125 -2.77 -17.82 -6.58
CA SER A 125 -4.10 -17.97 -5.98
C SER A 125 -4.62 -16.62 -5.49
N PRO A 126 -5.91 -16.33 -5.67
CA PRO A 126 -6.49 -15.08 -5.19
C PRO A 126 -6.62 -15.12 -3.66
N ILE A 127 -6.32 -13.98 -3.02
CA ILE A 127 -6.71 -13.67 -1.65
C ILE A 127 -7.60 -12.43 -1.65
N CYS A 128 -8.59 -12.39 -0.78
CA CYS A 128 -9.44 -11.21 -0.63
C CYS A 128 -8.81 -10.27 0.38
N ILE A 129 -8.32 -9.11 -0.07
CA ILE A 129 -7.68 -8.12 0.78
C ILE A 129 -8.62 -6.96 1.07
N ASP A 130 -8.39 -6.32 2.20
CA ASP A 130 -9.04 -5.07 2.57
C ASP A 130 -8.37 -3.90 1.84
N LEU A 131 -9.07 -2.77 1.75
CA LEU A 131 -8.50 -1.51 1.31
C LEU A 131 -8.81 -0.43 2.34
N GLY A 132 -7.91 0.53 2.48
CA GLY A 132 -8.19 1.73 3.25
C GLY A 132 -8.88 2.78 2.38
N LYS A 133 -9.74 3.60 3.00
CA LYS A 133 -10.37 4.75 2.36
C LYS A 133 -10.25 5.96 3.25
N ALA A 134 -9.70 7.05 2.73
CA ALA A 134 -9.53 8.31 3.45
C ALA A 134 -10.19 9.45 2.66
N ASN A 135 -11.15 10.15 3.26
CA ASN A 135 -11.87 11.28 2.63
C ASN A 135 -12.43 10.97 1.22
N GLY A 136 -12.82 9.73 0.95
CA GLY A 136 -13.33 9.31 -0.36
C GLY A 136 -12.31 8.61 -1.25
N HIS A 137 -11.00 8.77 -1.00
CA HIS A 137 -9.91 8.22 -1.80
C HIS A 137 -9.41 6.91 -1.21
N TYR A 138 -9.20 5.91 -2.07
CA TYR A 138 -8.69 4.60 -1.63
C TYR A 138 -7.16 4.64 -1.50
N PHE A 139 -6.63 3.89 -0.54
CA PHE A 139 -5.20 3.59 -0.41
C PHE A 139 -5.00 2.09 -0.20
N THR A 140 -3.84 1.61 -0.64
CA THR A 140 -3.52 0.17 -0.66
C THR A 140 -2.56 -0.24 0.44
N VAL A 141 -1.70 0.68 0.88
CA VAL A 141 -0.69 0.41 1.89
C VAL A 141 -0.86 1.37 3.05
N ASP A 142 -0.70 2.67 2.83
CA ASP A 142 -0.68 3.63 3.93
C ASP A 142 -1.36 4.97 3.63
N ALA A 143 -1.89 5.55 4.70
CA ALA A 143 -2.26 6.94 4.82
C ALA A 143 -1.43 7.58 5.93
N GLY A 144 -0.97 8.81 5.76
CA GLY A 144 -0.04 9.45 6.67
C GLY A 144 -0.36 10.92 6.96
N ILE A 145 -0.22 11.33 8.22
CA ILE A 145 -0.39 12.72 8.65
C ILE A 145 0.81 13.13 9.53
N GLY A 146 1.30 14.35 9.29
CA GLY A 146 2.33 15.00 10.10
C GLY A 146 3.77 14.78 9.63
N PRO A 147 4.74 15.32 10.40
CA PRO A 147 6.14 15.45 9.95
C PRO A 147 6.80 14.17 9.43
N PHE A 148 6.57 13.02 10.08
CA PHE A 148 7.13 11.74 9.61
C PHE A 148 6.49 11.26 8.31
N ALA A 149 5.17 11.44 8.13
CA ALA A 149 4.49 11.10 6.88
C ALA A 149 5.01 11.96 5.72
N GLU A 150 5.15 13.26 5.94
CA GLU A 150 5.75 14.18 4.96
C GLU A 150 7.19 13.79 4.62
N ALA A 151 7.98 13.37 5.61
CA ALA A 151 9.37 12.96 5.38
C ALA A 151 9.49 11.68 4.54
N ILE A 152 8.52 10.75 4.64
CA ILE A 152 8.47 9.53 3.82
C ILE A 152 8.08 9.87 2.37
N ALA A 153 7.21 10.85 2.18
CA ALA A 153 6.81 11.34 0.86
C ALA A 153 7.87 12.25 0.20
N ALA A 154 8.71 12.92 0.99
CA ALA A 154 9.61 13.97 0.51
C ALA A 154 10.60 13.58 -0.62
N PRO A 155 11.25 12.40 -0.62
CA PRO A 155 12.22 12.07 -1.66
C PRO A 155 11.58 11.94 -3.05
N SER A 156 12.15 12.63 -4.04
CA SER A 156 11.69 12.52 -5.42
C SER A 156 11.94 11.11 -6.00
N PRO A 157 11.20 10.68 -7.05
CA PRO A 157 11.42 9.39 -7.69
C PRO A 157 12.87 9.18 -8.17
N THR A 158 13.54 10.25 -8.61
CA THR A 158 14.94 10.24 -9.03
C THR A 158 15.88 10.03 -7.85
N GLU A 159 15.62 10.66 -6.70
CA GLU A 159 16.39 10.46 -5.46
C GLU A 159 16.17 9.07 -4.88
N LYS A 160 14.93 8.59 -4.82
CA LYS A 160 14.61 7.20 -4.41
C LYS A 160 15.38 6.19 -5.27
N ARG A 161 15.52 6.45 -6.58
CA ARG A 161 16.27 5.58 -7.51
C ARG A 161 17.79 5.69 -7.32
N ARG A 162 18.33 6.91 -7.19
CA ARG A 162 19.78 7.17 -7.17
C ARG A 162 20.41 6.93 -5.80
N TRP A 163 19.74 7.38 -4.75
CA TRP A 163 20.27 7.41 -3.38
C TRP A 163 19.60 6.38 -2.47
N LYS A 164 18.50 5.74 -2.92
CA LYS A 164 17.77 4.71 -2.17
C LYS A 164 17.51 5.17 -0.74
N LEU A 165 18.02 4.44 0.25
CA LEU A 165 17.86 4.71 1.68
C LEU A 165 18.38 6.10 2.10
N LEU A 166 19.48 6.56 1.48
CA LEU A 166 20.13 7.82 1.85
C LEU A 166 19.22 9.03 1.58
N SER A 167 18.26 8.89 0.65
CA SER A 167 17.29 9.94 0.36
C SER A 167 16.36 10.25 1.53
N TYR A 168 16.13 9.28 2.43
CA TYR A 168 15.23 9.43 3.58
C TYR A 168 15.90 10.00 4.83
N ILE A 169 17.24 9.98 4.92
CA ILE A 169 17.96 10.37 6.15
C ILE A 169 17.67 11.82 6.53
N LYS A 170 17.87 12.77 5.60
CA LYS A 170 17.67 14.20 5.88
C LYS A 170 16.20 14.53 6.20
N PRO A 171 15.20 14.08 5.42
CA PRO A 171 13.79 14.31 5.73
C PRO A 171 13.39 13.73 7.09
N LEU A 172 13.75 12.47 7.38
CA LEU A 172 13.41 11.82 8.66
C LEU A 172 14.08 12.52 9.84
N TRP A 173 15.31 12.99 9.68
CA TRP A 173 16.03 13.73 10.73
C TRP A 173 15.44 15.13 10.98
N LYS A 174 14.91 15.78 9.94
CA LYS A 174 14.13 17.01 10.07
C LYS A 174 12.83 16.71 10.83
N ALA A 175 12.06 15.72 10.40
CA ALA A 175 10.79 15.32 11.03
C ALA A 175 10.96 14.95 12.51
N ALA A 176 12.04 14.24 12.84
CA ALA A 176 12.42 13.91 14.20
C ALA A 176 12.67 15.14 15.10
N ARG A 177 12.99 16.31 14.54
CA ARG A 177 13.14 17.57 15.30
C ARG A 177 11.91 18.45 15.28
N THR A 178 11.06 18.30 14.28
CA THR A 178 9.82 19.06 14.14
C THR A 178 8.86 18.78 15.30
N ALA A 179 8.30 19.84 15.91
CA ALA A 179 7.37 19.72 17.04
C ALA A 179 6.20 18.77 16.73
N PRO A 180 5.70 17.99 17.72
CA PRO A 180 4.56 17.11 17.50
C PRO A 180 3.28 17.91 17.26
N ILE A 181 2.41 17.38 16.40
CA ILE A 181 1.05 17.87 16.17
C ILE A 181 0.11 17.34 17.25
N ARG A 182 -0.88 18.15 17.66
CA ARG A 182 -1.95 17.73 18.58
C ARG A 182 -3.16 17.28 17.78
N LEU A 183 -3.56 16.04 18.01
CA LEU A 183 -4.61 15.35 17.28
C LEU A 183 -5.76 15.02 18.24
N ARG A 184 -6.99 15.12 17.74
CA ARG A 184 -8.17 14.47 18.28
C ARG A 184 -8.52 13.31 17.37
N ILE A 185 -8.59 12.11 17.94
CA ILE A 185 -8.91 10.88 17.23
C ILE A 185 -10.21 10.37 17.82
N THR A 186 -11.19 10.12 16.95
CA THR A 186 -12.45 9.46 17.30
C THR A 186 -12.51 8.13 16.58
N SER A 187 -12.57 7.02 17.30
CA SER A 187 -12.65 5.68 16.74
C SER A 187 -13.53 4.80 17.63
N ASP A 188 -14.39 3.99 17.02
CA ASP A 188 -15.28 3.04 17.71
C ASP A 188 -16.09 3.65 18.88
N GLY A 189 -16.47 4.92 18.76
CA GLY A 189 -17.26 5.65 19.77
C GLY A 189 -16.43 6.31 20.87
N GLU A 190 -15.13 6.08 20.92
CA GLU A 190 -14.21 6.74 21.86
C GLU A 190 -13.48 7.91 21.21
N THR A 191 -13.38 9.01 21.96
CA THR A 191 -12.63 10.20 21.54
C THR A 191 -11.48 10.45 22.50
N PHE A 192 -10.27 10.53 21.96
CA PHE A 192 -9.08 10.80 22.74
C PHE A 192 -8.15 11.77 22.02
N GLU A 193 -7.30 12.43 22.78
CA GLU A 193 -6.29 13.34 22.25
C GLU A 193 -4.90 12.72 22.33
N ARG A 194 -4.08 12.97 21.31
CA ARG A 194 -2.69 12.51 21.24
C ARG A 194 -1.80 13.61 20.70
N ARG A 195 -0.55 13.57 21.12
CA ARG A 195 0.54 14.29 20.45
C ARG A 195 1.32 13.28 19.62
N ALA A 196 1.56 13.61 18.36
CA ALA A 196 2.27 12.74 17.44
C ALA A 196 3.21 13.55 16.55
N ARG A 197 4.37 13.00 16.21
CA ARG A 197 5.22 13.52 15.11
C ARG A 197 4.89 12.82 13.79
N GLY A 198 4.15 11.71 13.84
CA GLY A 198 3.64 11.01 12.69
C GLY A 198 2.43 10.17 13.10
N LEU A 199 1.40 10.21 12.27
CA LEU A 199 0.30 9.27 12.31
C LEU A 199 0.33 8.50 11.00
N LEU A 200 0.37 7.18 11.06
CA LEU A 200 0.32 6.31 9.89
C LEU A 200 -0.87 5.36 10.09
N ILE A 201 -1.73 5.27 9.09
CA ILE A 201 -2.81 4.27 9.03
C ILE A 201 -2.43 3.29 7.94
N THR A 202 -2.25 2.03 8.27
CA THR A 202 -1.76 1.03 7.31
C THR A 202 -2.63 -0.22 7.27
N ASN A 203 -2.74 -0.80 6.07
CA ASN A 203 -3.31 -2.13 5.85
C ASN A 203 -2.23 -3.21 5.64
N ALA A 204 -0.96 -2.82 5.66
CA ALA A 204 0.16 -3.72 5.45
C ALA A 204 1.32 -3.27 6.33
N ILE A 205 1.57 -3.95 7.45
CA ILE A 205 2.64 -3.58 8.39
C ILE A 205 4.01 -3.97 7.84
N ASP A 206 4.45 -3.30 6.79
CA ASP A 206 5.88 -3.12 6.56
C ASP A 206 6.15 -1.65 6.25
N MET A 207 6.04 -0.84 7.32
CA MET A 207 6.53 0.53 7.36
C MET A 207 8.08 0.62 7.26
N GLY A 208 8.75 -0.43 6.79
CA GLY A 208 10.20 -0.53 6.67
C GLY A 208 10.95 -0.62 8.00
N ILE A 209 10.23 -0.79 9.11
CA ILE A 209 10.76 -0.88 10.47
C ILE A 209 10.76 -2.33 10.99
N GLY A 210 10.46 -3.26 10.09
CA GLY A 210 10.58 -4.69 10.30
C GLY A 210 9.51 -5.26 11.21
N GLN A 211 8.24 -5.25 10.82
CA GLN A 211 7.37 -6.33 11.31
C GLN A 211 7.25 -7.44 10.27
N GLY A 212 7.50 -7.13 8.99
CA GLY A 212 7.09 -7.99 7.90
C GLY A 212 5.57 -7.96 7.81
N VAL A 213 5.04 -8.00 6.60
CA VAL A 213 3.58 -8.03 6.46
C VAL A 213 3.10 -9.45 6.71
N ASP A 214 2.31 -9.66 7.77
CA ASP A 214 1.48 -10.84 7.86
C ASP A 214 0.30 -10.65 6.92
N VAL A 215 0.14 -11.57 5.96
CA VAL A 215 -0.95 -11.52 4.98
C VAL A 215 -2.32 -11.56 5.66
N HIS A 216 -2.41 -12.15 6.87
CA HIS A 216 -3.63 -12.12 7.66
C HIS A 216 -4.06 -10.71 8.08
N GLN A 217 -3.09 -9.83 8.38
CA GLN A 217 -3.38 -8.44 8.78
C GLN A 217 -3.95 -7.60 7.63
N ILE A 218 -3.72 -8.02 6.37
CA ILE A 218 -4.26 -7.32 5.19
C ILE A 218 -5.75 -7.67 4.96
N CYS A 219 -6.28 -8.65 5.70
CA CYS A 219 -7.62 -9.23 5.47
C CYS A 219 -8.46 -9.34 6.75
N ASP A 220 -8.05 -8.69 7.85
CA ASP A 220 -8.66 -8.84 9.17
C ASP A 220 -9.86 -7.92 9.42
N GLY A 221 -10.20 -7.09 8.44
CA GLY A 221 -11.29 -6.12 8.51
C GLY A 221 -10.97 -4.92 9.38
N THR A 222 -9.69 -4.64 9.66
CA THR A 222 -9.22 -3.49 10.42
C THR A 222 -8.04 -2.80 9.74
N LEU A 223 -7.72 -1.59 10.18
CA LEU A 223 -6.50 -0.87 9.80
C LEU A 223 -5.68 -0.58 11.05
N ASP A 224 -4.37 -0.55 10.90
CA ASP A 224 -3.46 -0.22 11.99
C ASP A 224 -3.19 1.28 12.05
N LEU A 225 -3.74 1.93 13.07
CA LEU A 225 -3.46 3.32 13.40
C LEU A 225 -2.20 3.39 14.29
N CYS A 226 -1.07 3.68 13.66
CA CYS A 226 0.23 3.80 14.28
C CYS A 226 0.52 5.26 14.68
N ILE A 227 0.67 5.50 15.98
CA ILE A 227 0.96 6.81 16.55
C ILE A 227 2.45 6.88 16.90
N LEU A 228 3.21 7.62 16.11
CA LEU A 228 4.64 7.83 16.27
C LEU A 228 4.90 9.15 16.99
N ASN A 229 5.39 9.06 18.23
CA ASN A 229 5.79 10.24 19.01
C ASN A 229 7.09 10.01 19.80
N PRO A 230 8.23 9.84 19.11
CA PRO A 230 9.50 9.72 19.82
C PRO A 230 9.77 10.98 20.65
N ARG A 231 9.91 10.80 21.96
CA ARG A 231 10.12 11.87 22.96
C ARG A 231 11.59 12.13 23.20
N THR A 232 12.43 11.12 23.00
CA THR A 232 13.88 11.20 23.25
C THR A 232 14.69 10.96 21.97
N TYR A 233 15.92 11.49 21.92
CA TYR A 233 16.85 11.19 20.84
C TYR A 233 17.22 9.70 20.78
N GLY A 234 17.19 8.99 21.92
CA GLY A 234 17.41 7.55 21.99
C GLY A 234 16.37 6.76 21.19
N GLU A 235 15.08 7.06 21.40
CA GLU A 235 13.97 6.45 20.65
C GLU A 235 14.09 6.70 19.14
N MET A 236 14.53 7.91 18.74
CA MET A 236 14.75 8.23 17.32
C MET A 236 15.88 7.41 16.70
N ILE A 237 17.01 7.28 17.41
CA ILE A 237 18.14 6.45 16.96
C ILE A 237 17.73 4.99 16.88
N GLU A 238 16.95 4.51 17.85
CA GLU A 238 16.43 3.15 17.86
C GLU A 238 15.53 2.86 16.64
N ILE A 239 14.58 3.75 16.33
CA ILE A 239 13.74 3.64 15.12
C ILE A 239 14.63 3.59 13.87
N ALA A 240 15.62 4.48 13.77
CA ALA A 240 16.52 4.54 12.62
C ALA A 240 17.38 3.27 12.46
N LEU A 241 17.92 2.74 13.56
CA LEU A 241 18.70 1.50 13.58
C LEU A 241 17.86 0.28 13.20
N ARG A 242 16.60 0.23 13.63
CA ARG A 242 15.66 -0.84 13.27
C ARG A 242 15.28 -0.79 11.80
N PHE A 243 14.98 0.40 11.28
CA PHE A 243 14.77 0.63 9.85
C PHE A 243 15.98 0.19 9.01
N ALA A 244 17.19 0.55 9.43
CA ALA A 244 18.41 0.10 8.78
C ALA A 244 18.58 -1.42 8.84
N LYS A 245 18.33 -2.05 10.00
CA LYS A 245 18.41 -3.52 10.16
C LYS A 245 17.43 -4.25 9.25
N TRP A 246 16.17 -3.80 9.17
CA TRP A 246 15.19 -4.36 8.23
C TRP A 246 15.66 -4.19 6.79
N PHE A 247 16.08 -2.99 6.41
CA PHE A 247 16.47 -2.71 5.03
C PHE A 247 17.64 -3.58 4.55
N PHE A 248 18.65 -3.80 5.40
CA PHE A 248 19.85 -4.56 5.03
C PHE A 248 19.73 -6.07 5.27
N PHE A 249 18.97 -6.49 6.29
CA PHE A 249 18.97 -7.89 6.75
C PHE A 249 17.59 -8.56 6.69
N GLY A 250 16.53 -7.84 6.31
CA GLY A 250 15.17 -8.37 6.25
C GLY A 250 14.64 -8.86 7.60
N ARG A 251 15.24 -8.43 8.71
CA ARG A 251 14.87 -8.90 10.06
C ARG A 251 13.76 -8.03 10.63
N ALA A 252 12.67 -8.69 11.01
CA ALA A 252 11.61 -8.07 11.78
C ALA A 252 12.08 -7.79 13.24
N SER A 253 11.82 -6.59 13.74
CA SER A 253 11.98 -6.14 15.11
C SER A 253 10.61 -6.06 15.80
N THR A 254 10.49 -6.68 16.97
CA THR A 254 9.20 -7.03 17.56
C THR A 254 8.48 -5.92 18.34
N HIS A 255 9.14 -4.83 18.75
CA HIS A 255 8.47 -3.77 19.54
C HIS A 255 9.04 -2.38 19.27
N LEU A 256 8.39 -1.57 18.44
CA LEU A 256 8.76 -0.17 18.24
C LEU A 256 8.05 0.73 19.25
N PRO A 257 8.59 1.93 19.55
CA PRO A 257 7.96 2.88 20.46
C PRO A 257 6.82 3.64 19.77
N TYR A 258 5.84 2.90 19.26
CA TYR A 258 4.57 3.45 18.77
C TYR A 258 3.40 2.82 19.52
N GLU A 259 2.29 3.55 19.57
CA GLU A 259 0.98 3.03 19.96
C GLU A 259 0.31 2.52 18.68
N ILE A 260 -0.10 1.24 18.63
CA ILE A 260 -0.97 0.72 17.56
C ILE A 260 -2.38 0.64 18.13
N LEU A 261 -3.33 1.16 17.38
CA LEU A 261 -4.75 0.91 17.58
C LEU A 261 -5.31 0.25 16.31
N HIS A 262 -5.96 -0.89 16.46
CA HIS A 262 -6.69 -1.52 15.36
C HIS A 262 -8.04 -0.83 15.23
N VAL A 263 -8.33 -0.23 14.08
CA VAL A 263 -9.51 0.61 13.87
C VAL A 263 -10.26 0.19 12.61
N ARG A 264 -11.59 0.15 12.68
CA ARG A 264 -12.44 0.00 11.48
C ARG A 264 -12.73 1.34 10.84
N SER A 265 -12.93 2.35 11.68
CA SER A 265 -13.09 3.73 11.27
C SER A 265 -12.43 4.65 12.28
N ALA A 266 -11.78 5.69 11.78
CA ALA A 266 -11.18 6.72 12.61
C ALA A 266 -11.38 8.10 11.98
N LYS A 267 -11.96 9.03 12.75
CA LYS A 267 -11.98 10.45 12.42
C LYS A 267 -10.80 11.14 13.10
N ILE A 268 -9.93 11.74 12.30
CA ILE A 268 -8.70 12.39 12.75
C ILE A 268 -8.81 13.89 12.50
N GLU A 269 -8.72 14.67 13.57
CA GLU A 269 -8.80 16.12 13.53
C GLU A 269 -7.52 16.71 14.13
N VAL A 270 -6.88 17.62 13.39
CA VAL A 270 -5.72 18.36 13.90
C VAL A 270 -6.22 19.54 14.70
N LEU A 271 -5.94 19.55 16.00
CA LEU A 271 -6.28 20.65 16.89
C LEU A 271 -5.23 21.76 16.83
N GLU A 272 -3.97 21.38 16.70
CA GLU A 272 -2.85 22.31 16.69
C GLU A 272 -1.68 21.73 15.89
N ASP A 273 -1.26 22.47 14.87
CA ASP A 273 -0.06 22.21 14.10
C ASP A 273 0.83 23.47 14.09
N SER A 274 1.75 23.52 15.07
CA SER A 274 2.76 24.57 15.17
C SER A 274 3.82 24.53 14.05
N THR A 275 3.77 23.55 13.15
CA THR A 275 4.79 23.27 12.13
C THR A 275 4.40 23.81 10.75
N CYS A 276 3.09 23.89 10.47
CA CYS A 276 2.54 24.48 9.25
C CYS A 276 2.98 25.94 9.02
N GLN A 277 3.25 26.70 10.09
CA GLN A 277 3.71 28.08 9.99
C GLN A 277 5.13 28.23 9.37
N GLN A 278 5.95 27.18 9.32
CA GLN A 278 7.37 27.29 8.93
C GLN A 278 7.71 26.81 7.50
N ASN A 279 6.87 26.00 6.84
CA ASN A 279 7.22 25.45 5.51
C ASN A 279 6.13 25.62 4.42
N GLN A 280 4.88 25.96 4.76
CA GLN A 280 3.80 26.20 3.79
C GLN A 280 2.95 27.39 4.27
N SER A 281 3.34 28.61 3.89
CA SER A 281 2.89 29.90 4.43
C SER A 281 1.41 30.26 4.24
N SER A 282 0.54 29.34 3.84
CA SER A 282 -0.87 29.60 3.53
C SER A 282 -1.88 28.66 4.19
N LEU A 283 -1.44 27.60 4.88
CA LEU A 283 -2.39 26.65 5.50
C LEU A 283 -2.77 27.06 6.93
N PRO A 284 -4.06 26.98 7.31
CA PRO A 284 -4.51 27.20 8.68
C PRO A 284 -3.84 26.24 9.68
N ALA A 285 -3.65 26.67 10.93
CA ALA A 285 -2.98 25.88 11.98
C ALA A 285 -3.69 24.57 12.38
N ASN A 286 -4.90 24.31 11.86
CA ASN A 286 -5.67 23.08 12.04
C ASN A 286 -5.75 22.22 10.76
N LYS A 287 -4.97 22.54 9.73
CA LYS A 287 -4.92 21.84 8.45
C LYS A 287 -3.53 21.29 8.22
N THR A 288 -3.41 19.97 8.20
CA THR A 288 -2.16 19.26 7.89
C THR A 288 -2.40 18.42 6.62
N PRO A 289 -1.42 18.34 5.71
CA PRO A 289 -1.49 17.46 4.54
C PRO A 289 -1.76 15.99 4.90
N LEU A 290 -2.64 15.36 4.12
CA LEU A 290 -2.85 13.91 4.11
C LEU A 290 -1.99 13.30 3.00
N MET A 291 -1.18 12.32 3.34
CA MET A 291 -0.43 11.49 2.41
C MET A 291 -1.20 10.19 2.18
N LEU A 292 -1.36 9.73 0.93
CA LEU A 292 -1.88 8.39 0.60
C LEU A 292 -0.90 7.68 -0.34
N ASP A 293 -0.42 6.51 0.04
CA ASP A 293 0.57 5.69 -0.70
C ASP A 293 1.79 6.51 -1.22
N GLY A 294 2.14 7.59 -0.51
CA GLY A 294 3.26 8.49 -0.83
C GLY A 294 2.93 9.75 -1.64
N ASP A 295 1.66 9.98 -2.01
CA ASP A 295 1.17 11.18 -2.70
C ASP A 295 0.36 12.09 -1.76
N ILE A 296 0.34 13.41 -1.99
CA ILE A 296 -0.48 14.35 -1.21
C ILE A 296 -1.91 14.33 -1.73
N GLU A 297 -2.86 13.88 -0.92
CA GLU A 297 -4.26 13.68 -1.31
C GLU A 297 -5.20 14.37 -0.30
N GLY A 298 -5.10 15.71 -0.24
CA GLY A 298 -5.98 16.56 0.57
C GLY A 298 -5.42 16.98 1.92
N LEU A 299 -6.32 17.42 2.81
CA LEU A 299 -5.99 18.02 4.11
C LEU A 299 -6.91 17.45 5.21
N THR A 300 -6.46 17.53 6.46
CA THR A 300 -7.29 17.24 7.64
C THR A 300 -8.52 18.17 7.75
N PRO A 301 -9.63 17.79 8.43
CA PRO A 301 -9.86 16.52 9.10
C PRO A 301 -9.97 15.37 8.11
N VAL A 302 -9.64 14.16 8.58
CA VAL A 302 -9.66 12.95 7.76
C VAL A 302 -10.62 11.95 8.40
N LEU A 303 -11.56 11.44 7.61
CA LEU A 303 -12.30 10.24 7.94
C LEU A 303 -11.62 9.07 7.23
N VAL A 304 -11.10 8.13 8.00
CA VAL A 304 -10.51 6.89 7.50
C VAL A 304 -11.45 5.73 7.81
N GLU A 305 -11.64 4.85 6.84
CA GLU A 305 -12.51 3.68 6.92
C GLU A 305 -11.81 2.50 6.24
N VAL A 306 -11.94 1.32 6.85
CA VAL A 306 -11.60 0.05 6.18
C VAL A 306 -12.73 -0.35 5.25
N ILE A 307 -12.38 -0.81 4.06
CA ILE A 307 -13.27 -1.48 3.12
C ILE A 307 -12.93 -2.97 3.20
N PRO A 308 -13.66 -3.75 4.01
CA PRO A 308 -13.35 -5.14 4.22
C PRO A 308 -13.64 -5.95 2.95
N HIS A 309 -12.81 -6.96 2.67
CA HIS A 309 -12.94 -7.86 1.54
C HIS A 309 -13.12 -7.12 0.21
N ALA A 310 -12.36 -6.04 0.02
CA ALA A 310 -12.55 -5.09 -1.06
C ALA A 310 -12.22 -5.68 -2.44
N VAL A 311 -11.10 -6.42 -2.54
CA VAL A 311 -10.56 -6.86 -3.83
C VAL A 311 -9.86 -8.21 -3.71
N ASN A 312 -10.04 -9.06 -4.71
CA ASN A 312 -9.31 -10.32 -4.83
C ASN A 312 -7.98 -10.08 -5.56
N VAL A 313 -6.85 -10.33 -4.91
CA VAL A 313 -5.51 -10.16 -5.50
C VAL A 313 -4.81 -11.51 -5.65
N ILE A 314 -4.27 -11.79 -6.84
CA ILE A 314 -3.52 -13.02 -7.11
C ILE A 314 -2.12 -12.90 -6.51
N ILE A 315 -1.80 -13.83 -5.61
CA ILE A 315 -0.50 -13.93 -4.94
C ILE A 315 0.22 -15.24 -5.30
N PRO A 316 1.55 -15.32 -5.11
CA PRO A 316 2.30 -16.53 -5.42
C PRO A 316 1.82 -17.69 -4.55
N LYS A 317 1.72 -18.89 -5.13
CA LYS A 317 1.22 -20.08 -4.43
C LYS A 317 1.96 -20.38 -3.12
N ALA A 318 3.29 -20.23 -3.11
CA ALA A 318 4.11 -20.43 -1.92
C ALA A 318 3.87 -19.38 -0.80
N VAL A 319 3.33 -18.20 -1.13
CA VAL A 319 2.90 -17.21 -0.13
C VAL A 319 1.54 -17.63 0.42
N PHE A 320 0.60 -17.96 -0.48
CA PHE A 320 -0.74 -18.43 -0.12
C PHE A 320 -0.74 -19.65 0.82
N GLU A 321 0.08 -20.67 0.53
CA GLU A 321 0.20 -21.87 1.36
C GLU A 321 0.72 -21.55 2.78
N ARG A 322 1.62 -20.56 2.92
CA ARG A 322 2.09 -20.10 4.24
C ARG A 322 0.99 -19.38 5.02
N THR A 323 0.16 -18.60 4.33
CA THR A 323 -1.02 -17.95 4.93
C THR A 323 -2.01 -18.97 5.48
N ILE A 324 -2.34 -20.03 4.74
CA ILE A 324 -3.28 -21.05 5.24
C ILE A 324 -2.73 -21.78 6.49
N CYS A 325 -1.43 -22.12 6.49
CA CYS A 325 -0.81 -22.83 7.61
C CYS A 325 -0.85 -22.02 8.92
N HIS A 326 -0.66 -20.70 8.87
CA HIS A 326 -0.74 -19.84 10.06
C HIS A 326 -2.15 -19.75 10.64
N CYS A 327 -3.19 -19.71 9.79
CA CYS A 327 -4.59 -19.71 10.23
C CYS A 327 -4.95 -20.98 11.03
N SER A 328 -4.52 -22.15 10.54
CA SER A 328 -4.78 -23.43 11.21
C SER A 328 -4.14 -23.57 12.60
N GLN A 329 -3.02 -22.87 12.85
CA GLN A 329 -2.34 -22.86 14.15
C GLN A 329 -2.94 -21.83 15.11
N ALA A 330 -3.40 -20.67 14.60
CA ALA A 330 -4.08 -19.66 15.42
C ALA A 330 -5.44 -20.17 15.93
N ASP A 331 -6.21 -20.88 15.11
CA ASP A 331 -7.48 -21.49 15.52
C ASP A 331 -7.30 -22.59 16.58
N GLN A 332 -6.18 -23.32 16.54
CA GLN A 332 -5.85 -24.34 17.54
C GLN A 332 -5.44 -23.73 18.89
N LEU A 333 -4.79 -22.57 18.88
CA LEU A 333 -4.40 -21.83 20.10
C LEU A 333 -5.57 -21.05 20.71
N ALA A 334 -6.54 -20.61 19.90
CA ALA A 334 -7.77 -19.99 20.38
C ALA A 334 -8.77 -21.02 20.96
N ALA A 335 -8.61 -22.30 20.63
CA ALA A 335 -9.44 -23.41 21.12
C ALA A 335 -8.84 -24.14 22.35
N SER A 336 -7.69 -23.69 22.87
CA SER A 336 -6.99 -24.23 24.05
C SER A 336 -6.95 -23.24 25.20
#